data_AF-A0A126P1L2-F1
#
_entry.id   AF-A0A126P1L2-F1
#
_cell.length_a   1.000
_cell.length_b   1.000
_cell.length_c   1.000
_cell.angle_alpha   90.00
_cell.angle_beta   90.00
_cell.angle_gamma   90.00
#
_symmetry.space_group_name_H-M   'P 1'
#
loop_
_entity.id
_entity.type
_entity.pdbx_description
1 polymer ?
#
loop_
_entity_poly.entity_id
_entity_poly.type
_entity_poly.pdbx_seq_one_letter_code
_entity_poly.pdbx_strand_id
1 'polypeptide(L)'
;MGIGGIGASRLRATGTVYGLHNVDDFVGAYVQLREGWAIGDEGRGRLWLRNANGVTLRLNTQRRGLQLSLGADGVLIGFKR
;
A
#
# COMPACT_ATOMS: atom_id res chain seq x y z
N MET A 1 19.53 13.20 -27.65
CA MET A 1 18.66 14.32 -27.23
C MET A 1 17.23 13.80 -27.22
N GLY A 2 16.52 13.54 -26.12
CA GLY A 2 16.64 14.10 -24.78
C GLY A 2 16.71 13.06 -23.65
N ILE A 3 17.44 13.50 -22.65
CA ILE A 3 17.56 13.07 -21.26
C ILE A 3 16.27 13.37 -20.49
N GLY A 4 15.98 12.59 -19.45
CA GLY A 4 15.07 13.03 -18.37
C GLY A 4 13.73 12.32 -18.25
N GLY A 5 13.71 10.99 -18.33
CA GLY A 5 12.56 10.18 -17.94
C GLY A 5 12.57 9.78 -16.46
N ILE A 6 13.10 10.61 -15.55
CA ILE A 6 12.90 10.37 -14.09
C ILE A 6 11.49 10.84 -13.76
N GLY A 7 10.50 10.12 -14.28
CA GLY A 7 9.13 10.23 -13.81
C GLY A 7 9.08 9.64 -12.42
N ALA A 8 9.19 10.46 -11.39
CA ALA A 8 8.80 10.04 -10.05
C ALA A 8 7.29 9.73 -10.11
N SER A 9 6.95 8.48 -10.40
CA SER A 9 5.56 8.02 -10.51
C SER A 9 4.91 8.16 -9.14
N ARG A 10 4.22 9.28 -8.93
CA ARG A 10 3.48 9.52 -7.69
C ARG A 10 2.16 8.78 -7.75
N LEU A 11 2.10 7.61 -7.11
CA LEU A 11 0.83 6.93 -6.88
C LEU A 11 0.10 7.61 -5.71
N ARG A 12 -1.17 7.98 -5.92
CA ARG A 12 -2.08 8.37 -4.84
C ARG A 12 -3.09 7.25 -4.67
N ALA A 13 -3.10 6.63 -3.49
CA ALA A 13 -4.12 5.68 -3.10
C ALA A 13 -4.81 6.21 -1.83
N THR A 14 -6.09 5.91 -1.70
CA THR A 14 -6.88 6.20 -0.50
C THR A 14 -7.46 4.91 0.03
N GLY A 15 -7.68 4.86 1.34
CA GLY A 15 -8.01 3.61 1.99
C GLY A 15 -8.51 3.77 3.41
N THR A 16 -8.82 2.64 4.02
CA THR A 16 -9.25 2.54 5.41
C THR A 16 -8.14 1.91 6.24
N VAL A 17 -7.94 2.41 7.45
CA VAL A 17 -6.98 1.88 8.44
C VAL A 17 -7.75 1.11 9.50
N TYR A 18 -7.26 -0.07 9.88
CA TYR A 18 -7.85 -0.95 10.90
C TYR A 18 -6.82 -1.30 11.96
N GLY A 19 -7.27 -1.52 13.20
CA GLY A 19 -6.40 -1.94 14.31
C GLY A 19 -5.41 -0.87 14.79
N LEU A 20 -5.63 0.39 14.41
CA LEU A 20 -4.81 1.51 14.85
C LEU A 20 -5.24 1.94 16.26
N HIS A 21 -4.38 1.70 17.25
CA HIS A 21 -4.61 2.11 18.64
C HIS A 21 -3.89 3.42 18.94
N ASN A 22 -2.63 3.55 18.51
CA ASN A 22 -1.86 4.79 18.60
C ASN A 22 -1.42 5.27 17.22
N VAL A 23 -1.29 6.58 17.06
CA VAL A 23 -0.83 7.18 15.79
C VAL A 23 0.58 6.73 15.43
N ASP A 24 1.44 6.47 16.42
CA ASP A 24 2.80 5.99 16.21
C ASP A 24 2.83 4.57 15.63
N ASP A 25 1.86 3.72 15.99
CA ASP A 25 1.72 2.36 15.46
C ASP A 25 1.50 2.35 13.94
N PHE A 26 1.07 3.48 13.36
CA PHE A 26 0.88 3.62 11.92
C PHE A 26 2.19 3.62 11.14
N VAL A 27 3.27 4.13 11.73
CA VAL A 27 4.56 4.30 11.05
C VAL A 27 5.31 2.97 11.05
N GLY A 28 5.91 2.62 9.91
CA GLY A 28 6.78 1.44 9.81
C GLY A 28 6.66 0.66 8.51
N ALA A 29 7.17 -0.57 8.54
CA ALA A 29 7.17 -1.48 7.41
C ALA A 29 5.85 -2.25 7.33
N TYR A 30 5.28 -2.28 6.13
CA TYR A 30 4.04 -2.95 5.79
C TYR A 30 4.29 -4.01 4.75
N VAL A 31 3.80 -5.21 4.99
CA VAL A 31 3.86 -6.30 4.02
C VAL A 31 2.53 -6.44 3.29
N GLN A 32 2.61 -6.72 1.99
CA GLN A 32 1.42 -7.03 1.20
C GLN A 32 0.86 -8.38 1.60
N LEU A 33 -0.40 -8.37 2.00
CA LEU A 33 -1.18 -9.57 2.17
C LEU A 33 -1.60 -10.02 0.77
N ARG A 34 -1.08 -11.17 0.33
CA ARG A 34 -1.46 -11.80 -0.93
C ARG A 34 -2.91 -12.29 -0.87
N GLU A 35 -3.54 -12.34 -2.04
CA GLU A 35 -4.98 -12.50 -2.30
C GLU A 35 -5.71 -13.66 -1.58
N GLY A 36 -5.00 -14.59 -0.91
CA GLY A 36 -5.60 -15.69 -0.17
C GLY A 36 -6.28 -15.35 1.17
N TRP A 37 -6.01 -14.17 1.77
CA TRP A 37 -6.69 -13.76 3.02
C TRP A 37 -8.00 -13.00 2.76
N ALA A 38 -8.18 -12.49 1.54
CA ALA A 38 -9.37 -11.75 1.11
C ALA A 38 -10.40 -12.71 0.51
N ILE A 39 -10.77 -13.74 1.26
CA ILE A 39 -11.78 -14.73 0.88
C ILE A 39 -13.11 -13.97 0.65
N GLY A 40 -13.49 -13.71 -0.61
CA GLY A 40 -14.84 -13.26 -0.97
C GLY A 40 -14.99 -12.03 -1.86
N ASP A 41 -13.94 -11.33 -2.28
CA ASP A 41 -14.09 -10.15 -3.16
C ASP A 41 -12.92 -10.09 -4.16
N GLU A 42 -12.94 -11.17 -4.95
CA GLU A 42 -12.08 -11.54 -6.07
C GLU A 42 -12.22 -10.49 -7.19
N GLY A 43 -11.14 -9.77 -7.50
CA GLY A 43 -11.00 -9.07 -8.79
C GLY A 43 -10.98 -7.53 -8.82
N ARG A 44 -11.08 -6.79 -7.69
CA ARG A 44 -11.24 -5.31 -7.71
C ARG A 44 -10.05 -4.44 -7.34
N GLY A 45 -8.80 -4.90 -7.54
CA GLY A 45 -7.62 -4.01 -7.44
C GLY A 45 -7.43 -3.34 -6.06
N ARG A 46 -7.84 -4.04 -4.99
CA ARG A 46 -7.67 -3.60 -3.61
C ARG A 46 -6.39 -4.19 -3.04
N LEU A 47 -5.61 -3.34 -2.39
CA LEU A 47 -4.34 -3.69 -1.79
C LEU A 47 -4.51 -3.73 -0.27
N TRP A 48 -4.19 -4.88 0.32
CA TRP A 48 -4.17 -5.05 1.77
C TRP A 48 -2.73 -5.09 2.25
N LEU A 49 -2.43 -4.26 3.24
CA LEU A 49 -1.11 -4.17 3.85
C LEU A 49 -1.25 -4.35 5.35
N ARG A 50 -0.27 -4.99 5.98
CA ARG A 50 -0.23 -5.12 7.44
C ARG A 50 1.18 -4.87 7.96
N ASN A 51 1.30 -4.15 9.07
CA ASN A 51 2.57 -3.99 9.76
C ASN A 51 2.72 -4.97 10.94
N ALA A 52 3.92 -4.95 11.54
CA ALA A 52 4.23 -5.76 12.72
C ALA A 52 3.39 -5.39 13.95
N ASN A 53 2.93 -4.13 14.06
CA ASN A 53 2.08 -3.65 15.15
C ASN A 53 0.62 -4.10 15.03
N GLY A 54 0.25 -4.83 13.96
CA GLY A 54 -1.12 -5.30 13.73
C GLY A 54 -2.03 -4.30 13.01
N VAL A 55 -1.53 -3.11 12.68
CA VAL A 55 -2.24 -2.13 11.86
C VAL A 55 -2.39 -2.67 10.44
N THR A 56 -3.63 -2.68 9.96
CA THR A 56 -3.99 -3.18 8.63
C THR A 56 -4.55 -2.04 7.78
N LEU A 57 -4.01 -1.87 6.58
CA LEU A 57 -4.45 -0.88 5.61
C LEU A 57 -5.18 -1.56 4.47
N ARG A 58 -6.34 -1.03 4.12
CA ARG A 58 -7.09 -1.39 2.92
C ARG A 58 -7.06 -0.23 1.95
N LEU A 59 -6.17 -0.30 0.97
CA LEU A 59 -6.02 0.71 -0.06
C LEU A 59 -6.87 0.32 -1.27
N ASN A 60 -7.70 1.25 -1.73
CA ASN A 60 -8.41 1.11 -3.00
C ASN A 60 -7.59 1.82 -4.08
N THR A 61 -6.98 1.04 -4.97
CA THR A 61 -6.16 1.62 -6.04
C THR A 61 -7.05 1.87 -7.25
N GLN A 62 -7.22 3.14 -7.64
CA GLN A 62 -7.89 3.45 -8.91
C GLN A 62 -6.89 3.16 -10.04
N ARG A 63 -7.04 2.01 -10.70
CA ARG A 63 -6.17 1.55 -11.80
C ARG A 63 -5.98 2.65 -12.86
N ARG A 64 -4.81 3.30 -12.86
CA ARG A 64 -4.21 3.91 -14.04
C ARG A 64 -2.80 3.34 -14.20
N GLY A 65 -2.70 2.24 -14.93
CA GLY A 65 -1.49 1.83 -15.65
C GLY A 65 -0.24 1.41 -14.85
N LEU A 66 -0.18 1.60 -13.53
CA LEU A 66 0.95 1.17 -12.72
C LEU A 66 0.54 -0.11 -11.98
N GLN A 67 0.95 -1.26 -12.49
CA GLN A 67 1.08 -2.46 -11.67
C GLN A 67 1.99 -2.04 -10.51
N LEU A 68 1.41 -1.85 -9.33
CA LEU A 68 2.20 -1.59 -8.14
C LEU A 68 2.83 -2.94 -7.77
N SER A 69 3.92 -3.29 -8.44
CA SER A 69 4.79 -4.40 -8.08
C SER A 69 5.51 -4.01 -6.81
N LEU A 70 4.78 -4.07 -5.70
CA LEU A 70 5.35 -4.10 -4.38
C LEU A 70 6.21 -5.36 -4.37
N GLY A 71 7.52 -5.17 -4.50
CA GLY A 71 8.48 -6.26 -4.39
C GLY A 71 8.24 -7.05 -3.10
N ALA A 72 8.89 -8.21 -3.00
CA ALA A 72 8.77 -9.09 -1.83
C ALA A 72 9.08 -8.38 -0.49
N ASP A 73 9.72 -7.21 -0.54
CA ASP A 73 10.24 -6.42 0.58
C ASP A 73 9.22 -5.52 1.31
N GLY A 74 8.02 -5.31 0.76
CA GLY A 74 6.98 -4.49 1.41
C GLY A 74 7.13 -2.96 1.22
N VAL A 75 6.41 -2.16 2.03
CA VAL A 75 6.32 -0.68 1.95
C VAL A 75 6.69 -0.05 3.27
N LEU A 76 7.50 1.00 3.25
CA LEU A 76 7.65 1.90 4.38
C LEU A 76 6.63 3.03 4.32
N ILE A 77 5.82 3.16 5.36
CA ILE A 77 4.82 4.21 5.50
C ILE A 77 5.19 5.09 6.69
N GLY A 78 5.11 6.40 6.49
CA GLY A 78 5.39 7.38 7.53
C GLY A 78 4.72 8.72 7.22
N PHE A 79 4.71 9.61 8.22
CA PHE A 79 4.14 10.94 8.06
C PHE A 79 5.06 11.81 7.21
N LYS A 80 4.46 12.50 6.24
CA LYS A 80 5.15 13.55 5.49
C LYS A 80 5.25 14.78 6.40
N ARG A 81 6.47 15.17 6.76
CA ARG A 81 6.76 16.48 7.36
C ARG A 81 6.74 17.58 6.30
#